data_AF-A0A0F9DRK9-F1
#
_entry.id   AF-A0A0F9DRK9-F1
#
_cell.length_a   1.000
_cell.length_b   1.000
_cell.length_c   1.000
_cell.angle_alpha   90.00
_cell.angle_beta   90.00
_cell.angle_gamma   90.00
#
_symmetry.space_group_name_H-M   'P 1'
#
loop_
_entity.id
_entity.type
_entity.pdbx_description
1 polymer ?
#
loop_
_entity_poly.entity_id
_entity_poly.type
_entity_poly.pdbx_seq_one_letter_code
_entity_poly.pdbx_strand_id
1 'polypeptide(L)'
;MMFLQDPSLLEFQQALQDATNNNNLKTIFSVDSIPKDSQMRTILDIHPYDPLLEVFSDFFRDLQRGKHLEPYRFLSDYYLITLDGSEYFSSEKIHCGNCLTKKTKGDGINYHHQILQPAIVYPGMKKV
;
A
#
# COMPACT_ATOMS: atom_id res chain seq x y z
N MET A 1 5.96 7.29 6.62
CA MET A 1 7.03 6.44 6.09
C MET A 1 6.36 5.18 5.56
N MET A 2 6.43 4.95 4.25
CA MET A 2 5.51 4.08 3.51
C MET A 2 6.00 2.62 3.57
N PHE A 3 5.10 1.71 3.96
CA PHE A 3 5.32 0.28 4.24
C PHE A 3 5.76 -0.60 3.04
N LEU A 4 6.12 0.01 1.90
CA LEU A 4 6.18 -0.63 0.59
C LEU A 4 7.57 -0.64 -0.06
N GLN A 5 8.63 -0.22 0.64
CA GLN A 5 9.99 -0.31 0.09
C GLN A 5 10.65 -1.67 0.33
N ASP A 6 10.10 -2.48 1.24
CA ASP A 6 10.64 -3.78 1.58
C ASP A 6 9.74 -4.92 1.08
N PRO A 7 10.32 -6.06 0.67
CA PRO A 7 9.59 -7.24 0.18
C PRO A 7 8.54 -7.81 1.15
N SER A 8 8.64 -7.51 2.45
CA SER A 8 7.68 -7.96 3.46
C SER A 8 7.71 -7.08 4.70
N LEU A 9 6.66 -7.19 5.53
CA LEU A 9 6.65 -6.57 6.86
C LEU A 9 7.85 -7.03 7.70
N LEU A 10 8.24 -8.32 7.61
CA LEU A 10 9.39 -8.85 8.36
C LEU A 10 10.67 -8.14 7.94
N GLU A 11 10.92 -8.08 6.64
CA GLU A 11 12.13 -7.47 6.08
C GLU A 11 12.22 -6.00 6.48
N PHE A 12 11.11 -5.26 6.42
CA PHE A 12 11.06 -3.88 6.89
C PHE A 12 11.45 -3.74 8.37
N GLN A 13 10.93 -4.62 9.24
CA GLN A 13 11.27 -4.57 10.67
C GLN A 13 12.73 -4.91 10.92
N GLN A 14 13.30 -5.85 10.16
CA GLN A 14 14.71 -6.22 10.24
C GLN A 14 15.61 -5.09 9.75
N ALA A 15 15.32 -4.51 8.58
CA ALA A 15 16.04 -3.37 8.05
C ALA A 15 16.01 -2.17 9.01
N LEU A 16 14.86 -1.89 9.62
CA LEU A 16 14.72 -0.82 10.61
C LEU A 16 15.52 -1.10 11.88
N GLN A 17 15.50 -2.36 12.36
CA GLN A 17 16.31 -2.81 13.50
C GLN A 17 17.80 -2.65 13.22
N ASP A 18 18.27 -3.06 12.04
CA ASP A 18 19.68 -2.97 11.67
C ASP A 18 20.14 -1.51 11.53
N ALA A 19 19.28 -0.65 10.97
CA ALA A 19 19.60 0.76 10.75
C ALA A 19 19.53 1.61 12.02
N THR A 20 18.61 1.32 12.95
CA THR A 20 18.30 2.21 14.09
C THR A 20 18.46 1.55 15.46
N ASN A 21 18.83 0.28 15.50
CA ASN A 21 18.79 -0.58 16.68
C ASN A 21 17.41 -0.61 17.37
N ASN A 22 16.34 -0.33 16.61
CA ASN A 22 14.97 -0.29 17.10
C ASN A 22 13.99 -0.61 15.96
N ASN A 23 12.73 -0.91 16.29
CA ASN A 23 11.73 -1.22 15.28
C ASN A 23 10.30 -0.87 15.72
N ASN A 24 9.34 -0.93 14.79
CA ASN A 24 7.94 -0.59 15.07
C ASN A 24 7.24 -1.68 15.90
N LEU A 25 7.62 -2.96 15.74
CA LEU A 25 7.10 -4.05 16.58
C LEU A 25 7.31 -3.72 18.07
N LYS A 26 8.49 -3.24 18.44
CA LYS A 26 8.79 -2.87 19.83
C LYS A 26 8.13 -1.57 20.26
N THR A 27 8.22 -0.52 19.44
CA THR A 27 7.82 0.85 19.84
C THR A 27 6.32 1.12 19.73
N ILE A 28 5.66 0.57 18.71
CA ILE A 28 4.23 0.83 18.42
C ILE A 28 3.38 -0.33 18.94
N PHE A 29 3.85 -1.57 18.80
CA PHE A 29 3.05 -2.77 19.05
C PHE A 29 3.44 -3.51 20.33
N SER A 30 4.44 -3.02 21.08
CA SER A 30 4.93 -3.64 22.32
C SER A 30 5.32 -5.12 22.19
N VAL A 31 5.85 -5.49 21.02
CA VAL A 31 6.41 -6.80 20.73
C VAL A 31 7.92 -6.75 20.92
N ASP A 32 8.43 -7.45 21.93
CA ASP A 32 9.83 -7.32 22.39
C ASP A 32 10.88 -7.73 21.36
N SER A 33 10.58 -8.77 20.56
CA SER A 33 11.49 -9.32 19.57
C SER A 33 10.77 -9.59 18.26
N ILE A 34 11.44 -9.35 17.13
CA ILE A 34 10.92 -9.63 15.79
C ILE A 34 10.64 -11.13 15.66
N PRO A 35 9.38 -11.56 15.43
CA PRO A 35 9.05 -12.96 15.24
C PRO A 35 9.63 -13.53 13.94
N LYS A 36 9.71 -14.86 13.84
CA LYS A 36 10.04 -15.54 12.57
C LYS A 36 8.94 -15.32 11.53
N ASP A 37 9.31 -15.34 10.25
CA ASP A 37 8.39 -15.19 9.10
C ASP A 37 7.15 -16.11 9.22
N SER A 38 7.37 -17.39 9.53
CA SER A 38 6.28 -18.36 9.68
C SER A 38 5.27 -17.98 10.76
N GLN A 39 5.75 -17.41 11.87
CA GLN A 39 4.90 -16.99 12.98
C GLN A 39 4.14 -15.71 12.62
N MET A 40 4.80 -14.76 11.96
CA MET A 40 4.14 -13.54 11.48
C MET A 40 3.01 -13.87 10.51
N ARG A 41 3.25 -14.72 9.51
CA ARG A 41 2.20 -15.14 8.56
C ARG A 41 1.04 -15.85 9.24
N THR A 42 1.34 -16.77 10.16
CA THR A 42 0.30 -17.54 10.88
C THR A 42 -0.62 -16.64 11.70
N ILE A 43 -0.09 -15.53 12.24
CA ILE A 43 -0.87 -14.57 13.03
C ILE A 43 -1.54 -13.53 12.15
N LEU A 44 -0.85 -12.98 11.15
CA LEU A 44 -1.33 -11.84 10.38
C LEU A 44 -2.25 -12.26 9.22
N ASP A 45 -1.91 -13.32 8.49
CA ASP A 45 -2.61 -13.70 7.25
C ASP A 45 -4.02 -14.25 7.51
N ILE A 46 -4.33 -14.63 8.76
CA ILE A 46 -5.67 -15.11 9.15
C ILE A 46 -6.67 -13.98 9.35
N HIS A 47 -6.21 -12.73 9.49
CA HIS A 47 -7.08 -11.60 9.75
C HIS A 47 -7.59 -11.01 8.43
N PRO A 48 -8.92 -10.86 8.25
CA PRO A 48 -9.47 -10.22 7.07
C PRO A 48 -9.02 -8.75 7.03
N TYR A 49 -8.72 -8.27 5.83
CA TYR A 49 -8.37 -6.86 5.62
C TYR A 49 -9.61 -5.97 5.48
N ASP A 50 -10.80 -6.55 5.30
CA ASP A 50 -12.05 -5.82 5.08
C ASP A 50 -12.34 -4.73 6.13
N PRO A 51 -12.09 -4.94 7.44
CA PRO A 51 -12.27 -3.88 8.44
C PRO A 51 -11.35 -2.67 8.24
N LEU A 52 -10.18 -2.85 7.62
CA LEU A 52 -9.26 -1.74 7.31
C LEU A 52 -9.81 -0.85 6.19
N LEU A 53 -10.73 -1.35 5.36
CA LEU A 53 -11.35 -0.56 4.29
C LEU A 53 -12.20 0.58 4.85
N GLU A 54 -12.79 0.41 6.04
CA GLU A 54 -13.62 1.42 6.69
C GLU A 54 -12.81 2.67 7.09
N VAL A 55 -11.54 2.50 7.47
CA VAL A 55 -10.63 3.59 7.86
C VAL A 55 -10.51 4.64 6.75
N PHE A 56 -10.45 4.20 5.49
CA PHE A 56 -10.36 5.12 4.35
C PHE A 56 -11.62 5.96 4.19
N SER A 57 -12.80 5.34 4.39
CA SER A 57 -14.08 6.04 4.29
C SER A 57 -14.27 7.04 5.44
N ASP A 58 -13.85 6.67 6.65
CA ASP A 58 -13.88 7.55 7.81
C ASP A 58 -12.95 8.76 7.62
N PHE A 59 -11.71 8.52 7.21
CA PHE A 59 -10.76 9.60 6.92
C PHE A 59 -11.25 10.53 5.81
N PHE A 60 -11.82 9.98 4.75
CA PHE A 60 -12.41 10.76 3.66
C PHE A 60 -13.58 11.63 4.15
N ARG A 61 -14.47 11.07 4.97
CA ARG A 61 -15.59 11.81 5.57
C ARG A 61 -15.12 12.95 6.44
N ASP A 62 -14.06 12.74 7.23
CA ASP A 62 -13.49 13.78 8.09
C ASP A 62 -12.86 14.91 7.26
N LEU A 63 -12.15 14.58 6.17
CA LEU A 63 -11.65 15.57 5.21
C LEU A 63 -12.78 16.39 4.56
N GLN A 64 -13.89 15.74 4.22
CA GLN A 64 -15.07 16.42 3.68
C GLN A 64 -15.70 17.38 4.69
N ARG A 65 -15.94 16.91 5.92
CA ARG A 65 -16.56 17.73 7.00
C ARG A 65 -15.67 18.89 7.43
N GLY A 66 -14.35 18.67 7.46
CA GLY A 66 -13.35 19.70 7.72
C GLY A 66 -13.14 20.68 6.57
N LYS A 67 -13.89 20.53 5.45
CA LYS A 67 -13.78 21.34 4.24
C LYS A 67 -12.41 21.29 3.55
N HIS A 68 -11.58 20.31 3.89
CA HIS A 68 -10.26 20.11 3.29
C HIS A 68 -10.33 19.69 1.83
N LEU A 69 -11.47 19.15 1.38
CA LEU A 69 -11.72 18.83 -0.02
C LEU A 69 -12.30 19.99 -0.83
N GLU A 70 -12.83 21.06 -0.21
CA GLU A 70 -13.43 22.19 -0.95
C GLU A 70 -12.48 22.82 -1.99
N PRO A 71 -11.17 23.02 -1.71
CA PRO A 71 -10.23 23.55 -2.71
C PRO A 71 -10.06 22.67 -3.96
N TYR A 72 -10.45 21.39 -3.88
CA TYR A 72 -10.35 20.42 -4.96
C TYR A 72 -11.64 20.29 -5.79
N ARG A 73 -12.69 21.03 -5.45
CA ARG A 73 -13.93 21.03 -6.24
C ARG A 73 -13.67 21.56 -7.64
N PHE A 74 -14.19 20.85 -8.63
CA PHE A 74 -14.05 21.12 -10.04
C PHE A 74 -15.43 21.04 -10.69
N LEU A 75 -15.73 21.93 -11.64
CA LEU A 75 -17.06 22.03 -12.27
C LEU A 75 -18.21 22.08 -11.25
N SER A 76 -18.16 23.03 -10.32
CA SER A 76 -19.09 23.19 -9.20
C SER A 76 -18.89 22.16 -8.08
N ASP A 77 -19.68 21.09 -8.03
CA ASP A 77 -19.71 20.15 -6.90
C ASP A 77 -19.05 18.78 -7.21
N TYR A 78 -18.32 18.68 -8.32
CA TYR A 78 -17.60 17.47 -8.69
C TYR A 78 -16.15 17.51 -8.21
N TYR A 79 -15.51 16.34 -8.15
CA TYR A 79 -14.08 16.21 -7.97
C TYR A 79 -13.47 15.60 -9.23
N LEU A 80 -12.31 16.10 -9.63
CA LEU A 80 -11.53 15.47 -10.68
C LEU A 80 -10.67 14.36 -10.05
N ILE A 81 -10.85 13.14 -10.54
CA ILE A 81 -10.07 11.97 -10.13
C ILE A 81 -9.22 11.52 -11.30
N THR A 82 -7.91 11.44 -11.09
CA THR A 82 -7.00 10.75 -12.01
C THR A 82 -6.81 9.33 -11.55
N LEU A 83 -6.75 8.40 -12.51
CA LEU A 83 -6.47 6.99 -12.27
C LEU A 83 -5.12 6.67 -12.91
N ASP A 84 -4.17 6.23 -12.10
CA ASP A 84 -2.89 5.72 -12.58
C ASP A 84 -2.74 4.24 -12.23
N GLY A 85 -2.15 3.47 -13.13
CA GLY A 85 -1.85 2.06 -12.93
C GLY A 85 -0.35 1.87 -12.79
N SER A 86 0.10 1.38 -11.64
CA SER A 86 1.52 1.16 -11.36
C SER A 86 1.79 -0.31 -11.06
N GLU A 87 2.84 -0.88 -11.67
CA GLU A 87 3.29 -2.24 -11.34
C GLU A 87 4.13 -2.20 -10.05
N TYR A 88 3.74 -3.00 -9.06
CA TYR A 88 4.46 -3.05 -7.77
C TYR A 88 5.11 -4.40 -7.49
N PHE A 89 4.80 -5.42 -8.30
CA PHE A 89 5.39 -6.75 -8.19
C PHE A 89 5.59 -7.34 -9.59
N SER A 90 6.75 -7.96 -9.82
CA SER A 90 7.04 -8.75 -11.03
C SER A 90 7.96 -9.92 -10.69
N SER A 91 7.69 -11.10 -11.26
CA SER A 91 8.51 -12.30 -11.10
C SER A 91 8.31 -13.28 -12.26
N GLU A 92 9.36 -14.00 -12.62
CA GLU A 92 9.26 -15.15 -13.55
C GLU A 92 8.99 -16.48 -12.81
N LYS A 93 9.07 -16.48 -11.48
CA LYS A 93 9.00 -17.70 -10.65
C LYS A 93 7.88 -17.65 -9.62
N ILE A 94 7.76 -16.56 -8.89
CA ILE A 94 6.80 -16.40 -7.78
C ILE A 94 5.48 -15.90 -8.35
N HIS A 95 4.39 -16.60 -8.08
CA HIS A 95 3.07 -16.21 -8.55
C HIS A 95 1.97 -16.61 -7.56
N CYS A 96 0.79 -16.01 -7.74
CA CYS A 96 -0.45 -16.40 -7.07
C CYS A 96 -1.59 -16.48 -8.10
N GLY A 97 -2.77 -16.94 -7.68
CA GLY A 97 -3.95 -17.05 -8.55
C GLY A 97 -4.47 -15.71 -9.10
N ASN A 98 -4.02 -14.59 -8.52
CA ASN A 98 -4.44 -13.24 -8.89
C ASN A 98 -3.39 -12.46 -9.70
N CYS A 99 -2.27 -13.09 -10.08
CA CYS A 99 -1.25 -12.41 -10.89
C CYS A 99 -1.74 -12.17 -12.32
N LEU A 100 -1.41 -10.99 -12.86
CA LEU A 100 -1.47 -10.73 -14.30
C LEU A 100 -0.26 -11.40 -14.97
N THR A 101 -0.41 -11.79 -16.24
CA THR A 101 0.65 -12.49 -16.99
C THR A 101 1.04 -11.76 -18.26
N LYS A 102 2.34 -11.63 -18.52
CA LYS A 102 2.92 -11.16 -19.78
C LYS A 102 3.84 -12.25 -20.35
N LYS A 103 3.82 -12.46 -21.67
CA LYS A 103 4.80 -13.33 -22.34
C LYS A 103 6.12 -12.58 -22.50
N THR A 104 7.23 -13.19 -22.13
CA THR A 104 8.57 -12.64 -22.35
C THR A 104 9.13 -13.07 -23.71
N LYS A 105 10.20 -12.42 -24.17
CA LYS A 105 10.91 -12.85 -25.39
C LYS A 105 11.61 -14.18 -25.12
N GLY A 106 11.11 -15.26 -25.73
CA GLY A 106 11.66 -16.61 -25.58
C GLY A 106 10.76 -17.59 -24.83
N ASP A 107 9.44 -17.47 -25.00
CA ASP A 107 8.41 -18.37 -24.45
C ASP A 107 8.28 -18.42 -22.91
N GLY A 108 8.96 -17.52 -22.18
CA GLY A 108 8.78 -17.35 -20.74
C GLY A 108 7.49 -16.62 -20.36
N ILE A 109 7.02 -16.83 -19.14
CA ILE A 109 5.88 -16.11 -18.54
C ILE A 109 6.40 -15.25 -17.40
N ASN A 110 6.04 -13.97 -17.41
CA ASN A 110 6.26 -13.05 -16.30
C ASN A 110 4.92 -12.76 -15.61
N TYR A 111 4.89 -13.02 -14.30
CA TYR A 111 3.77 -12.75 -13.41
C TYR A 111 3.99 -11.40 -12.76
N HIS A 112 2.94 -10.58 -12.69
CA HIS A 112 3.03 -9.26 -12.09
C HIS A 112 1.72 -8.86 -11.42
N HIS A 113 1.81 -7.93 -10.47
CA HIS A 113 0.65 -7.23 -9.93
C HIS A 113 0.72 -5.75 -10.22
N GLN A 114 -0.42 -5.18 -10.57
CA GLN A 114 -0.61 -3.75 -10.71
C GLN A 114 -1.53 -3.26 -9.60
N ILE A 115 -1.24 -2.06 -9.12
CA ILE A 115 -2.12 -1.28 -8.26
C ILE A 115 -2.77 -0.19 -9.11
N LEU A 116 -4.07 0.02 -8.90
CA LEU A 116 -4.79 1.17 -9.44
C LEU A 116 -4.86 2.24 -8.35
N GLN A 117 -4.31 3.43 -8.64
CA GLN A 117 -4.14 4.50 -7.68
C GLN A 117 -5.00 5.71 -8.09
N PRO A 118 -6.19 5.89 -7.47
CA PRO A 118 -6.99 7.09 -7.66
C PRO A 118 -6.40 8.26 -6.85
N ALA A 119 -6.36 9.44 -7.46
CA ALA A 119 -5.97 10.67 -6.78
C ALA A 119 -6.95 11.81 -7.10
N ILE A 120 -7.36 12.56 -6.07
CA ILE A 120 -8.11 13.80 -6.24
C ILE A 120 -7.15 14.91 -6.60
N VAL A 121 -7.43 15.57 -7.73
CA VAL A 121 -6.58 16.62 -8.30
C VAL A 121 -7.39 17.86 -8.64
N TYR A 122 -6.69 19.00 -8.75
CA TYR A 122 -7.25 20.23 -9.29
C TYR A 122 -6.22 20.84 -10.26
N PRO A 123 -6.57 21.09 -11.53
CA PRO A 123 -5.62 21.63 -12.51
C PRO A 123 -5.03 22.98 -12.05
N GLY A 124 -3.69 23.11 -12.12
CA GLY A 124 -3.00 24.34 -11.73
C GLY A 124 -2.76 24.50 -10.22
N MET A 125 -3.24 23.58 -9.39
CA MET A 125 -2.87 23.53 -7.97
C MET A 125 -1.48 22.88 -7.83
N LYS A 126 -0.45 23.71 -7.59
CA LYS A 126 0.88 23.20 -7.23
C LYS A 126 0.80 22.54 -5.86
N LYS A 127 1.01 21.23 -5.81
CA LYS A 127 1.30 20.53 -4.55
C LYS A 127 2.81 20.54 -4.33
N VAL A 128 3.20 20.78 -3.08
CA VAL A 128 4.58 20.68 -2.57
C VAL A 128 4.84 19.25 -2.15
#